data_AF-A0A6G1ZLI4-F1
#
_entry.id   AF-A0A6G1ZLI4-F1
#
_cell.length_a   1.000
_cell.length_b   1.000
_cell.length_c   1.000
_cell.angle_alpha   90.00
_cell.angle_beta   90.00
_cell.angle_gamma   90.00
#
_symmetry.space_group_name_H-M   'P 1'
#
loop_
_entity.id
_entity.type
_entity.pdbx_description
1 polymer ?
#
loop_
_entity_poly.entity_id
_entity_poly.type
_entity_poly.pdbx_seq_one_letter_code
_entity_poly.pdbx_strand_id
1 'polypeptide(L)'
;MMKRYSHIAIVTIPTGSLVKGEWMAGEPMEIELKGQYYPSRDSGGGVKKNIDGEERPVHGEFSTKERPVPNANHIRIDSIGLDVDIICWEPFQSHSVIYV
;
A
#
# COMPACT_ATOMS: atom_id res chain seq x y z
N MET A 1 8.13 -18.93 19.17
CA MET A 1 6.88 -18.91 18.38
C MET A 1 6.76 -17.51 17.77
N MET A 2 7.05 -17.34 16.48
CA MET A 2 7.08 -16.02 15.83
C MET A 2 5.63 -15.61 15.52
N LYS A 3 5.13 -14.54 16.13
CA LYS A 3 3.84 -13.93 15.77
C LYS A 3 3.98 -13.41 14.34
N ARG A 4 3.42 -14.13 13.37
CA ARG A 4 3.37 -13.71 11.97
C ARG A 4 2.24 -12.68 11.87
N TYR A 5 2.58 -11.46 11.46
CA TYR A 5 1.69 -10.30 11.26
C TYR A 5 1.29 -9.57 12.53
N SER A 6 1.95 -8.44 12.80
CA SER A 6 1.64 -7.60 13.98
C SER A 6 0.54 -6.57 13.70
N HIS A 7 0.18 -6.35 12.43
CA HIS A 7 -0.73 -5.28 12.04
C HIS A 7 -1.80 -5.74 11.05
N ILE A 8 -2.96 -5.09 11.14
CA ILE A 8 -4.00 -5.09 10.11
C ILE A 8 -3.89 -3.73 9.41
N ALA A 9 -3.67 -3.76 8.10
CA ALA A 9 -3.71 -2.57 7.26
C ALA A 9 -5.03 -2.55 6.49
N ILE A 10 -5.61 -1.36 6.32
CA ILE A 10 -6.74 -1.11 5.45
C ILE A 10 -6.18 -0.43 4.21
N VAL A 11 -6.31 -1.08 3.06
CA VAL A 11 -5.85 -0.53 1.78
C VAL A 11 -7.05 -0.07 0.98
N THR A 12 -6.97 1.16 0.46
CA THR A 12 -8.02 1.77 -0.35
C THR A 12 -7.68 1.67 -1.83
N ILE A 13 -8.68 1.30 -2.61
CA ILE A 13 -8.64 1.24 -4.06
C ILE A 13 -9.67 2.26 -4.56
N PRO A 14 -9.23 3.35 -5.22
CA PRO A 14 -10.15 4.31 -5.78
C PRO A 14 -10.92 3.61 -6.91
N THR A 15 -12.24 3.74 -6.87
CA THR A 15 -13.09 3.32 -7.98
C THR A 15 -13.56 4.55 -8.73
N GLY A 16 -13.94 4.35 -9.99
CA GLY A 16 -14.48 5.40 -10.82
C GLY A 16 -14.91 4.85 -12.15
N SER A 17 -15.71 5.65 -12.85
CA SER A 17 -16.19 5.29 -14.18
C SER A 17 -16.22 6.52 -15.07
N LEU A 18 -16.06 6.28 -16.37
CA LEU A 18 -16.15 7.33 -17.36
C LEU A 18 -17.62 7.55 -17.70
N VAL A 19 -18.19 8.67 -17.23
CA VAL A 19 -19.58 9.04 -17.49
C VAL A 19 -19.58 10.22 -18.44
N LYS A 20 -20.08 10.02 -19.66
CA LYS A 20 -20.18 11.07 -20.70
C LYS A 20 -18.84 11.76 -21.04
N GLY A 21 -17.71 11.06 -20.93
CA GLY A 21 -16.39 11.63 -21.23
C GLY A 21 -15.67 12.21 -20.02
N GLU A 22 -16.32 12.29 -18.85
CA GLU A 22 -15.73 12.76 -17.60
C GLU A 22 -15.45 11.58 -16.67
N TRP A 23 -14.30 11.60 -15.99
CA TRP A 23 -14.00 10.63 -14.94
C TRP A 23 -14.77 11.01 -13.67
N MET A 24 -15.70 10.15 -13.27
CA MET A 24 -16.46 10.30 -12.03
C MET A 24 -15.90 9.34 -10.98
N ALA A 25 -15.44 9.89 -9.86
CA ALA A 25 -15.02 9.10 -8.70
C ALA A 25 -16.22 8.31 -8.16
N GLY A 26 -16.02 7.01 -7.96
CA GLY A 26 -16.98 6.12 -7.33
C GLY A 26 -16.71 5.96 -5.84
N GLU A 27 -17.47 5.08 -5.20
CA GLU A 27 -17.22 4.69 -3.81
C GLU A 27 -15.91 3.87 -3.73
N PRO A 28 -14.91 4.33 -2.97
CA PRO A 28 -13.64 3.60 -2.86
C PRO A 28 -13.86 2.23 -2.22
N MET A 29 -13.12 1.24 -2.69
CA MET A 29 -13.13 -0.10 -2.10
C MET A 29 -12.01 -0.20 -1.06
N GLU A 30 -12.34 -0.72 0.12
CA GLU A 30 -11.36 -1.01 1.16
C GLU A 30 -11.15 -2.52 1.30
N ILE A 31 -9.89 -2.92 1.49
CA ILE A 31 -9.52 -4.31 1.80
C ILE A 31 -8.64 -4.36 3.04
N GLU A 32 -8.85 -5.37 3.87
CA GLU A 32 -8.02 -5.63 5.03
C GLU A 32 -6.86 -6.58 4.70
N LEU A 33 -5.65 -6.17 5.03
CA LEU A 33 -4.42 -6.94 4.82
C LEU A 33 -3.75 -7.22 6.16
N LYS A 34 -3.35 -8.49 6.38
CA LYS A 34 -2.54 -8.87 7.54
C LYS A 34 -1.07 -8.82 7.15
N GLY A 35 -0.29 -8.05 7.88
CA GLY A 35 1.10 -7.79 7.52
C GLY A 35 1.98 -7.34 8.67
N GLN A 36 3.22 -7.03 8.31
CA GLN A 36 4.20 -6.41 9.19
C GLN A 36 4.64 -5.09 8.58
N TYR A 37 4.61 -4.03 9.37
CA TYR A 37 5.14 -2.73 9.01
C TYR A 37 6.59 -2.60 9.49
N TYR A 38 7.44 -2.01 8.66
CA TYR A 38 8.83 -1.64 8.95
C TYR A 38 9.00 -0.14 8.62
N PRO A 39 9.36 0.71 9.58
CA PRO A 39 9.61 2.12 9.32
C PRO A 39 10.91 2.29 8.51
N SER A 40 11.03 3.35 7.70
CA SER A 40 12.18 3.61 6.81
C SER A 40 13.55 3.58 7.49
N ARG A 41 13.62 3.86 8.81
CA ARG A 41 14.86 3.73 9.60
C ARG A 41 15.43 2.31 9.57
N ASP A 42 14.58 1.30 9.43
CA ASP A 42 14.93 -0.13 9.41
C ASP A 42 15.01 -0.70 7.99
N SER A 43 14.35 -0.06 7.02
CA SER A 43 14.25 -0.51 5.61
C SER A 43 15.34 0.06 4.68
N GLY A 44 16.35 0.75 5.21
CA GLY A 44 17.53 1.16 4.44
C GLY A 44 17.36 2.39 3.54
N GLY A 45 16.26 3.16 3.69
CA GLY A 45 16.07 4.47 3.07
C GLY A 45 16.35 4.53 1.57
N GLY A 46 15.42 3.99 0.75
CA GLY A 46 15.50 4.02 -0.71
C GLY A 46 14.53 5.00 -1.37
N VAL A 47 14.55 5.02 -2.71
CA VAL A 47 13.50 5.64 -3.55
C VAL A 47 12.77 4.57 -4.33
N LYS A 48 11.47 4.77 -4.58
CA LYS A 48 10.63 3.91 -5.41
C LYS A 48 9.89 4.73 -6.44
N LYS A 49 9.61 4.11 -7.60
CA LYS A 49 8.80 4.74 -8.63
C LYS A 49 7.32 4.53 -8.31
N ASN A 50 6.56 5.61 -8.32
CA ASN A 50 5.10 5.53 -8.23
C ASN A 50 4.49 5.09 -9.58
N ILE A 51 3.16 5.00 -9.63
CA ILE A 51 2.42 4.62 -10.84
C ILE A 51 2.65 5.58 -12.02
N ASP A 52 2.96 6.85 -11.74
CA ASP A 52 3.27 7.88 -12.74
C ASP A 52 4.73 7.83 -13.21
N GLY A 53 5.55 6.96 -12.62
CA GLY A 53 6.97 6.82 -12.92
C GLY A 53 7.89 7.80 -12.16
N GLU A 54 7.35 8.60 -11.25
CA GLU A 54 8.10 9.54 -10.40
C GLU A 54 8.77 8.82 -9.24
N GLU A 55 10.02 9.20 -8.93
CA GLU A 55 10.73 8.67 -7.77
C GLU A 55 10.28 9.37 -6.49
N ARG A 56 9.83 8.57 -5.52
CA ARG A 56 9.41 9.01 -4.18
C ARG A 56 10.29 8.36 -3.12
N PRO A 57 10.71 9.10 -2.09
CA PRO A 57 11.44 8.52 -0.96
C PRO A 57 10.53 7.57 -0.19
N VAL A 58 11.08 6.42 0.20
CA VAL A 58 10.36 5.43 1.01
C VAL A 58 10.45 5.81 2.49
N HIS A 59 9.29 6.01 3.11
CA HIS A 59 9.07 6.29 4.52
C HIS A 59 8.69 5.04 5.32
N GLY A 60 8.28 3.95 4.68
CA GLY A 60 8.16 2.63 5.29
C GLY A 60 7.70 1.53 4.35
N GLU A 61 7.63 0.32 4.88
CA GLU A 61 7.31 -0.88 4.11
C GLU A 61 6.30 -1.74 4.87
N PHE A 62 5.25 -2.18 4.18
CA PHE A 62 4.29 -3.13 4.72
C PHE A 62 4.36 -4.45 3.94
N SER A 63 4.84 -5.50 4.61
CA SER A 63 4.98 -6.84 4.05
C SER A 63 3.74 -7.68 4.34
N THR A 64 3.12 -8.25 3.29
CA THR A 64 1.90 -9.06 3.37
C THR A 64 1.99 -10.30 2.48
N LYS A 65 1.19 -11.33 2.77
CA LYS A 65 1.06 -12.52 1.91
C LYS A 65 0.14 -12.31 0.72
N GLU A 66 -0.69 -11.27 0.76
CA GLU A 66 -1.61 -10.96 -0.31
C GLU A 66 -0.85 -10.53 -1.57
N ARG A 67 -1.45 -10.75 -2.74
CA ARG A 67 -0.87 -10.29 -4.01
C ARG A 67 -1.18 -8.80 -4.21
N PRO A 68 -0.33 -8.06 -4.96
CA PRO A 68 -0.61 -6.67 -5.29
C PRO A 68 -1.99 -6.49 -5.91
N VAL A 69 -2.74 -5.53 -5.38
CA VAL A 69 -4.04 -5.16 -5.93
C VAL A 69 -3.86 -3.96 -6.86
N PRO A 70 -4.32 -4.05 -8.12
CA PRO A 70 -4.21 -2.95 -9.07
C PRO A 70 -4.88 -1.68 -8.54
N ASN A 71 -4.27 -0.53 -8.81
CA ASN A 71 -4.76 0.81 -8.48
C ASN A 71 -4.90 1.11 -6.99
N ALA A 72 -4.52 0.21 -6.07
CA ALA A 72 -4.43 0.53 -4.65
C ALA A 72 -3.51 1.75 -4.45
N ASN A 73 -4.02 2.79 -3.81
CA ASN A 73 -3.34 4.09 -3.73
C ASN A 73 -3.14 4.61 -2.32
N HIS A 74 -3.79 4.00 -1.31
CA HIS A 74 -3.75 4.49 0.05
C HIS A 74 -3.75 3.34 1.05
N ILE A 75 -3.03 3.51 2.17
CA ILE A 75 -2.92 2.51 3.23
C ILE A 75 -2.99 3.16 4.61
N ARG A 76 -3.83 2.57 5.46
CA ARG A 76 -4.02 2.95 6.85
C ARG A 76 -3.71 1.79 7.77
N ILE A 77 -2.99 2.05 8.87
CA ILE A 77 -2.69 1.08 9.93
C ILE A 77 -2.99 1.74 11.28
N ASP A 78 -4.21 1.52 11.77
CA ASP A 78 -4.72 2.18 12.99
C ASP A 78 -3.85 1.91 14.22
N SER A 79 -3.34 0.68 14.36
CA SER A 79 -2.53 0.26 15.52
C SER A 79 -1.24 1.05 15.73
N ILE A 80 -0.78 1.78 14.71
CA ILE A 80 0.43 2.62 14.75
C ILE A 80 0.17 4.04 14.26
N GLY A 81 -1.09 4.40 13.96
CA GLY A 81 -1.47 5.72 13.44
C GLY A 81 -0.89 6.07 12.08
N LEU A 82 -0.61 5.08 11.22
CA LEU A 82 -0.16 5.30 9.85
C LEU A 82 -1.38 5.54 8.95
N ASP A 83 -1.36 6.60 8.15
CA ASP A 83 -2.43 6.95 7.19
C ASP A 83 -1.81 7.74 6.04
N VAL A 84 -1.42 7.05 4.96
CA VAL A 84 -0.54 7.60 3.91
C VAL A 84 -0.83 6.98 2.54
N ASP A 85 -0.42 7.69 1.49
CA ASP A 85 -0.50 7.19 0.12
C ASP A 85 0.54 6.09 -0.16
N ILE A 86 0.14 5.12 -0.98
CA ILE A 86 1.00 4.05 -1.47
C ILE A 86 1.86 4.60 -2.61
N ILE A 87 3.18 4.46 -2.49
CA ILE A 87 4.10 4.73 -3.60
C ILE A 87 3.94 3.63 -4.64
N CYS A 88 4.18 2.38 -4.25
CA CYS A 88 3.98 1.22 -5.12
C CYS A 88 3.74 -0.06 -4.30
N TRP A 89 3.18 -1.07 -4.97
CA TRP A 89 2.97 -2.40 -4.39
C TRP A 89 3.66 -3.46 -5.24
N GLU A 90 4.77 -4.00 -4.74
CA GLU A 90 5.62 -4.93 -5.48
C GLU A 90 5.38 -6.40 -5.08
N PRO A 91 5.27 -7.32 -6.05
CA PRO A 91 5.22 -8.74 -5.78
C PRO A 91 6.62 -9.35 -5.60
N PHE A 92 6.75 -10.25 -4.64
CA PHE A 92 7.88 -11.17 -4.50
C PHE A 92 7.40 -12.62 -4.63
N GLN A 93 8.34 -13.57 -4.57
CA GLN A 93 8.02 -14.99 -4.71
C GLN A 93 7.03 -15.48 -3.64
N SER A 94 7.25 -15.11 -2.38
CA SER A 94 6.51 -15.62 -1.21
C SER A 94 5.60 -14.61 -0.51
N HIS A 95 5.71 -13.33 -0.85
CA HIS A 95 4.99 -12.22 -0.23
C HIS A 95 4.93 -11.04 -1.20
N SER A 96 4.33 -9.93 -0.78
CA SER A 96 4.39 -8.65 -1.47
C SER A 96 4.71 -7.54 -0.46
N VAL A 97 5.19 -6.40 -0.96
CA VAL A 97 5.55 -5.25 -0.15
C VAL A 97 4.87 -4.00 -0.69
N ILE A 98 4.19 -3.29 0.19
CA ILE A 98 3.64 -1.96 -0.06
C ILE A 98 4.66 -0.95 0.45
N TYR A 99 5.15 -0.10 -0.44
CA TYR A 99 6.06 1.00 -0.12
C TYR A 99 5.25 2.27 0.08
N VAL A 100 5.52 2.96 1.18
CA VAL A 100 4.95 4.27 1.54
C VAL A 100 6.04 5.26 1.87
#